data_AF-A0A2E8YAN8-F1
#
_entry.id   AF-A0A2E8YAN8-F1
#
_cell.length_a   1.000
_cell.length_b   1.000
_cell.length_c   1.000
_cell.angle_alpha   90.00
_cell.angle_beta   90.00
_cell.angle_gamma   90.00
#
_symmetry.space_group_name_H-M   'P 1'
#
loop_
_entity.id
_entity.type
_entity.pdbx_description
1 polymer ?
#
loop_
_entity_poly.entity_id
_entity_poly.type
_entity_poly.pdbx_seq_one_letter_code
_entity_poly.pdbx_strand_id
1 'polypeptide(L)'
;MGFLDDVKNQQAAKKTAKSGQPVEQVESMRPPHVQAVAPGLEMMAAGMGAFARRLAAVLPDIQASYDLAIYGRLTGLRQSGYRFATTPDLKLQLSFTCKSSETVEFSTTSRETCDRILDELIQARLKVRYLSHADWKFIFSVAPVVPVSIELEPHESDSVARLTLKNLDHIGTQTERLRPDELDENPLEQLKHCVLRKPDQFKEQIAMRQHERDQQLAVETQDSNYADALGRIKELFGLRSKE
;
A
#
# COMPACT_ATOMS: atom_id res chain seq x y z
N MET A 1 -30.77 -48.57 23.84
CA MET A 1 -29.50 -47.93 23.45
C MET A 1 -29.81 -46.47 23.18
N GLY A 2 -29.24 -45.58 23.99
CA GLY A 2 -29.77 -44.24 24.21
C GLY A 2 -29.08 -43.17 23.36
N PHE A 3 -29.87 -42.19 22.94
CA PHE A 3 -29.47 -40.97 22.21
C PHE A 3 -28.23 -40.25 22.78
N LEU A 4 -27.90 -40.46 24.05
CA LEU A 4 -26.72 -39.92 24.72
C LEU A 4 -25.39 -40.56 24.27
N ASP A 5 -25.40 -41.83 23.83
CA ASP A 5 -24.19 -42.49 23.31
C ASP A 5 -23.86 -42.02 21.88
N ASP A 6 -24.89 -41.75 21.06
CA ASP A 6 -24.70 -41.21 19.71
C ASP A 6 -24.14 -39.79 19.72
N VAL A 7 -24.54 -38.95 20.68
CA VAL A 7 -24.00 -37.58 20.83
C VAL A 7 -22.55 -37.60 21.30
N LYS A 8 -22.15 -38.53 22.18
CA LYS A 8 -20.75 -38.68 22.59
C LYS A 8 -19.86 -39.19 21.46
N ASN A 9 -20.35 -40.14 20.65
CA ASN A 9 -19.61 -40.63 19.48
C ASN A 9 -19.46 -39.56 18.39
N GLN A 10 -20.47 -38.72 18.17
CA GLN A 10 -20.35 -37.61 17.20
C GLN A 10 -19.40 -36.50 17.68
N GLN A 11 -19.32 -36.23 18.99
CA GLN A 11 -18.34 -35.27 19.53
C GLN A 11 -16.91 -35.81 19.52
N ALA A 12 -16.72 -37.12 19.74
CA ALA A 12 -15.43 -37.76 19.61
C ALA A 12 -14.94 -37.74 18.15
N ALA A 13 -15.80 -38.10 17.19
CA ALA A 13 -15.48 -38.08 15.76
C ALA A 13 -15.16 -36.67 15.21
N LYS A 14 -15.82 -35.62 15.72
CA LYS A 14 -15.50 -34.23 15.37
C LYS A 14 -14.19 -33.72 15.96
N LYS A 15 -13.69 -34.32 17.05
CA LYS A 15 -12.39 -33.98 17.64
C LYS A 15 -11.23 -34.67 16.92
N THR A 16 -11.40 -35.92 16.48
CA THR A 16 -10.37 -36.63 15.68
C THR A 16 -10.25 -36.11 14.24
N ALA A 17 -11.32 -35.56 13.65
CA ALA A 17 -11.26 -34.96 12.31
C ALA A 17 -10.57 -33.58 12.27
N LYS A 18 -10.27 -32.96 13.42
CA LYS A 18 -9.62 -31.63 13.52
C LYS A 18 -8.15 -31.66 13.93
N SER A 19 -7.57 -32.84 14.17
CA SER A 19 -6.22 -32.97 14.75
C SER A 19 -5.23 -33.69 13.85
N GLY A 20 -5.44 -33.74 12.53
CA GLY A 20 -4.53 -34.50 11.66
C GLY A 20 -4.74 -34.36 10.16
N GLN A 21 -5.00 -33.15 9.65
CA GLN A 21 -4.63 -32.90 8.25
C GLN A 21 -3.12 -32.65 8.23
N PRO A 22 -2.33 -33.47 7.50
CA PRO A 22 -0.90 -33.24 7.39
C PRO A 22 -0.69 -31.89 6.71
N VAL A 23 0.19 -31.08 7.29
CA VAL A 23 0.56 -29.74 6.80
C VAL A 23 0.95 -29.77 5.31
N GLU A 24 1.47 -30.90 4.83
CA GLU A 24 1.84 -31.17 3.43
C GLU A 24 0.67 -31.10 2.42
N GLN A 25 -0.58 -31.38 2.82
CA GLN A 25 -1.73 -31.35 1.89
C GLN A 25 -2.24 -29.93 1.61
N VAL A 26 -2.03 -28.98 2.52
CA VAL A 26 -2.46 -27.59 2.31
C VAL A 26 -1.42 -26.82 1.46
N GLU A 27 -0.14 -27.16 1.59
CA GLU A 27 0.93 -26.59 0.75
C GLU A 27 0.79 -26.99 -0.73
N SER A 28 0.29 -28.20 -1.00
CA SER A 28 0.09 -28.73 -2.36
C SER A 28 -1.05 -28.06 -3.16
N MET A 29 -1.88 -27.22 -2.52
CA MET A 29 -2.96 -26.48 -3.21
C MET A 29 -2.62 -25.01 -3.50
N ARG A 30 -1.46 -24.52 -3.03
CA ARG A 30 -1.06 -23.13 -3.28
C ARG A 30 -0.51 -22.99 -4.71
N PRO A 31 -0.85 -21.90 -5.43
CA PRO A 31 -0.23 -21.63 -6.72
C PRO A 31 1.31 -21.54 -6.57
N PRO A 32 2.08 -21.99 -7.57
CA PRO A 32 3.55 -22.04 -7.48
C PRO A 32 4.18 -20.66 -7.24
N HIS A 33 3.56 -19.58 -7.74
CA HIS A 33 4.03 -18.21 -7.48
C HIS A 33 3.86 -17.79 -6.00
N VAL A 34 2.82 -18.28 -5.32
CA VAL A 34 2.58 -18.02 -3.89
C VAL A 34 3.54 -18.83 -3.03
N GLN A 35 3.86 -20.07 -3.41
CA GLN A 35 4.75 -20.94 -2.64
C GLN A 35 6.13 -20.32 -2.39
N ALA A 36 6.67 -19.59 -3.37
CA ALA A 36 7.98 -18.95 -3.24
C ALA A 36 8.01 -17.84 -2.17
N VAL A 37 6.94 -17.05 -2.04
CA VAL A 37 6.89 -15.88 -1.14
C VAL A 37 6.19 -16.18 0.19
N ALA A 38 5.41 -17.25 0.27
CA ALA A 38 4.60 -17.58 1.43
C ALA A 38 5.38 -17.64 2.76
N PRO A 39 6.58 -18.26 2.84
CA PRO A 39 7.32 -18.32 4.11
C PRO A 39 7.68 -16.92 4.63
N GLY A 40 8.15 -16.04 3.76
CA GLY A 40 8.48 -14.66 4.09
C GLY A 40 7.24 -13.84 4.50
N LEU A 41 6.12 -14.03 3.79
CA LEU A 41 4.86 -13.38 4.14
C LEU A 41 4.30 -13.85 5.49
N GLU A 42 4.39 -15.13 5.80
CA GLU A 42 3.92 -15.68 7.08
C GLU A 42 4.76 -15.14 8.25
N MET A 43 6.09 -15.06 8.08
CA MET A 43 6.99 -14.42 9.04
C MET A 43 6.66 -12.93 9.23
N MET A 44 6.49 -12.19 8.13
CA MET A 44 6.06 -10.78 8.15
C MET A 44 4.73 -10.60 8.87
N ALA A 45 3.78 -11.52 8.64
CA ALA A 45 2.47 -11.48 9.28
C ALA A 45 2.57 -11.61 10.80
N ALA A 46 3.34 -12.59 11.28
CA ALA A 46 3.57 -12.78 12.71
C ALA A 46 4.26 -11.55 13.34
N GLY A 47 5.30 -11.04 12.68
CA GLY A 47 6.07 -9.88 13.13
C GLY A 47 5.23 -8.59 13.20
N MET A 48 4.51 -8.27 12.12
CA MET A 48 3.65 -7.09 12.02
C MET A 48 2.46 -7.18 12.97
N GLY A 49 1.86 -8.37 13.11
CA GLY A 49 0.78 -8.60 14.07
C GLY A 49 1.23 -8.44 15.52
N ALA A 50 2.43 -8.88 15.88
CA ALA A 50 3.00 -8.64 17.20
C ALA A 50 3.31 -7.15 17.42
N PHE A 51 3.88 -6.49 16.43
CA PHE A 51 4.21 -5.07 16.48
C PHE A 51 2.97 -4.18 16.62
N ALA A 52 1.94 -4.40 15.80
CA ALA A 52 0.68 -3.65 15.86
C ALA A 52 0.00 -3.76 17.23
N ARG A 53 0.00 -4.96 17.84
CA ARG A 53 -0.51 -5.17 19.20
C ARG A 53 0.28 -4.38 20.24
N ARG A 54 1.61 -4.34 20.13
CA ARG A 54 2.46 -3.54 21.03
C ARG A 54 2.20 -2.05 20.87
N LEU A 55 2.07 -1.55 19.64
CA LEU A 55 1.72 -0.15 19.37
C LEU A 55 0.35 0.22 19.97
N ALA A 56 -0.64 -0.66 19.83
CA ALA A 56 -1.96 -0.46 20.41
C ALA A 56 -1.95 -0.46 21.95
N ALA A 57 -1.04 -1.21 22.57
CA ALA A 57 -0.91 -1.27 24.03
C ALA A 57 -0.12 -0.09 24.61
N VAL A 58 0.99 0.30 23.98
CA VAL A 58 1.88 1.35 24.48
C VAL A 58 1.37 2.75 24.13
N LEU A 59 0.64 2.89 23.02
CA LEU A 59 0.14 4.18 22.50
C LEU A 59 1.24 5.27 22.43
N PRO A 60 2.36 4.98 21.75
CA PRO A 60 3.47 5.92 21.67
C PRO A 60 3.03 7.25 21.03
N ASP A 61 3.62 8.35 21.48
CA ASP A 61 3.35 9.67 20.90
C ASP A 61 4.18 9.88 19.63
N ILE A 62 3.71 9.26 18.55
CA ILE A 62 4.33 9.39 17.22
C ILE A 62 3.55 10.45 16.45
N GLN A 63 4.26 11.50 16.04
CA GLN A 63 3.71 12.58 15.24
C GLN A 63 4.18 12.47 13.78
N ALA A 64 3.33 12.89 12.86
CA ALA A 64 3.60 12.98 11.43
C ALA A 64 3.21 14.36 10.91
N SER A 65 3.84 14.75 9.81
CA SER A 65 3.45 15.92 9.02
C SER A 65 3.37 15.50 7.56
N TYR A 66 2.38 16.04 6.83
CA TYR A 66 2.15 15.73 5.43
C TYR A 66 2.07 17.02 4.64
N ASP A 67 2.84 17.10 3.56
CA ASP A 67 2.77 18.21 2.63
C ASP A 67 1.60 17.96 1.66
N LEU A 68 0.71 18.95 1.54
CA LEU A 68 -0.38 18.96 0.58
C LEU A 68 0.09 19.69 -0.68
N ALA A 69 1.15 19.20 -1.31
CA ALA A 69 1.79 19.84 -2.47
C ALA A 69 1.94 21.38 -2.29
N ILE A 70 1.39 22.17 -3.22
CA ILE A 70 1.43 23.65 -3.17
C ILE A 70 0.34 24.27 -2.28
N TYR A 71 -0.48 23.46 -1.61
CA TYR A 71 -1.72 23.89 -0.96
C TYR A 71 -1.62 24.06 0.56
N GLY A 72 -0.51 23.60 1.15
CA GLY A 72 -0.26 23.74 2.58
C GLY A 72 0.36 22.49 3.19
N ARG A 73 0.30 22.40 4.52
CA ARG A 73 0.89 21.30 5.29
C ARG A 73 -0.02 20.92 6.44
N LEU A 74 -0.28 19.62 6.59
CA LEU A 74 -0.89 19.07 7.79
C LEU A 74 0.25 18.78 8.78
N THR A 75 0.22 19.39 9.97
CA THR A 75 1.27 19.23 10.99
C THR A 75 0.71 18.67 12.30
N GLY A 76 1.59 18.09 13.12
CA GLY A 76 1.24 17.61 14.46
C GLY A 76 0.19 16.49 14.47
N LEU A 77 0.12 15.67 13.40
CA LEU A 77 -0.84 14.57 13.38
C LEU A 77 -0.32 13.41 14.21
N ARG A 78 -1.05 13.04 15.25
CA ARG A 78 -0.71 11.91 16.11
C ARG A 78 -1.24 10.61 15.51
N GLN A 79 -0.39 9.59 15.48
CA GLN A 79 -0.77 8.26 15.02
C GLN A 79 -1.64 7.54 16.07
N SER A 80 -2.69 6.86 15.63
CA SER A 80 -3.61 6.12 16.49
C SER A 80 -4.41 5.07 15.73
N GLY A 81 -5.04 4.14 16.46
CA GLY A 81 -5.98 3.19 15.88
C GLY A 81 -5.34 2.09 15.03
N TYR A 82 -4.15 1.62 15.43
CA TYR A 82 -3.45 0.52 14.77
C TYR A 82 -4.31 -0.75 14.72
N ARG A 83 -4.45 -1.32 13.53
CA ARG A 83 -5.19 -2.56 13.26
C ARG A 83 -4.39 -3.39 12.27
N PHE A 84 -4.23 -4.66 12.58
CA PHE A 84 -3.59 -5.62 11.70
C PHE A 84 -4.61 -6.68 11.28
N ALA A 85 -4.66 -6.98 9.99
CA ALA A 85 -5.53 -7.98 9.40
C ALA A 85 -4.71 -8.88 8.46
N THR A 86 -5.09 -10.15 8.40
CA THR A 86 -4.52 -11.15 7.50
C THR A 86 -5.65 -11.94 6.87
N THR A 87 -5.62 -12.13 5.56
CA THR A 87 -6.57 -13.00 4.84
C THR A 87 -5.99 -14.40 4.65
N PRO A 88 -6.83 -15.41 4.33
CA PRO A 88 -6.34 -16.75 3.99
C PRO A 88 -5.37 -16.80 2.81
N ASP A 89 -5.48 -15.84 1.88
CA ASP A 89 -4.64 -15.71 0.69
C ASP A 89 -3.30 -15.01 0.97
N LEU A 90 -2.89 -14.95 2.24
CA LEU A 90 -1.67 -14.28 2.71
C LEU A 90 -1.62 -12.78 2.39
N LYS A 91 -2.77 -12.12 2.22
CA LYS A 91 -2.82 -10.65 2.15
C LYS A 91 -2.73 -10.09 3.56
N LEU A 92 -1.72 -9.28 3.81
CA LEU A 92 -1.44 -8.64 5.08
C LEU A 92 -1.80 -7.16 4.98
N GLN A 93 -2.47 -6.62 5.99
CA GLN A 93 -2.79 -5.21 6.04
C GLN A 93 -2.59 -4.66 7.46
N LEU A 94 -1.66 -3.72 7.60
CA LEU A 94 -1.56 -2.84 8.77
C LEU A 94 -2.21 -1.50 8.42
N SER A 95 -3.17 -1.06 9.21
CA SER A 95 -3.83 0.23 9.05
C SER A 95 -3.83 1.03 10.34
N PHE A 96 -3.71 2.35 10.21
CA PHE A 96 -3.82 3.29 11.33
C PHE A 96 -4.23 4.67 10.81
N THR A 97 -4.46 5.61 11.70
CA THR A 97 -4.88 6.98 11.35
C THR A 97 -3.97 8.00 12.01
N CYS A 98 -3.57 9.02 11.27
CA CYS A 98 -2.90 10.20 11.81
C CYS A 98 -3.96 11.31 11.98
N LYS A 99 -4.09 11.85 13.20
CA LYS A 99 -5.12 12.86 13.50
C LYS A 99 -4.54 14.07 14.23
N SER A 100 -5.00 15.27 13.91
CA SER A 100 -4.79 16.48 14.72
C SER A 100 -6.12 17.23 14.91
N SER A 101 -6.10 18.35 15.64
CA SER A 101 -7.26 19.22 15.83
C SER A 101 -7.35 20.35 14.78
N GLU A 102 -6.27 20.60 14.05
CA GLU A 102 -6.13 21.77 13.19
C GLU A 102 -6.54 21.45 11.75
N THR A 103 -7.65 22.02 11.33
CA THR A 103 -8.08 21.98 9.92
C THR A 103 -7.19 22.87 9.08
N VAL A 104 -6.80 22.39 7.90
CA VAL A 104 -6.03 23.19 6.94
C VAL A 104 -6.99 23.77 5.91
N GLU A 105 -6.93 25.08 5.74
CA GLU A 105 -7.71 25.80 4.74
C GLU A 105 -6.80 26.45 3.71
N PHE A 106 -7.18 26.34 2.44
CA PHE A 106 -6.48 26.97 1.33
C PHE A 106 -7.46 27.31 0.22
N SER A 107 -7.04 28.14 -0.73
CA SER A 107 -7.91 28.54 -1.84
C SER A 107 -7.18 28.58 -3.16
N THR A 108 -7.92 28.31 -4.24
CA THR A 108 -7.48 28.46 -5.63
C THR A 108 -8.49 29.26 -6.43
N THR A 109 -8.05 29.87 -7.52
CA THR A 109 -8.90 30.61 -8.46
C THR A 109 -9.07 29.88 -9.80
N SER A 110 -8.30 28.81 -10.03
CA SER A 110 -8.38 28.01 -11.26
C SER A 110 -9.29 26.80 -11.08
N ARG A 111 -10.27 26.65 -11.96
CA ARG A 111 -11.20 25.50 -11.98
C ARG A 111 -10.49 24.18 -12.29
N GLU A 112 -9.59 24.18 -13.27
CA GLU A 112 -8.79 22.99 -13.61
C GLU A 112 -7.96 22.52 -12.41
N THR A 113 -7.40 23.48 -11.68
CA THR A 113 -6.64 23.19 -10.45
C THR A 113 -7.56 22.68 -9.34
N CYS A 114 -8.78 23.22 -9.22
CA CYS A 114 -9.79 22.76 -8.26
C CYS A 114 -10.14 21.29 -8.47
N ASP A 115 -10.43 20.88 -9.71
CA ASP A 115 -10.80 19.50 -10.03
C ASP A 115 -9.64 18.54 -9.73
N ARG A 116 -8.41 18.90 -10.12
CA ARG A 116 -7.21 18.10 -9.82
C ARG A 116 -6.98 17.94 -8.31
N ILE A 117 -7.12 19.01 -7.53
CA ILE A 117 -6.98 18.96 -6.06
C ILE A 117 -8.02 18.01 -5.47
N LEU A 118 -9.28 18.12 -5.90
CA LEU A 118 -10.34 17.26 -5.40
C LEU A 118 -10.03 15.78 -5.67
N ASP A 119 -9.61 15.47 -6.88
CA ASP A 119 -9.24 14.11 -7.27
C ASP A 119 -8.08 13.57 -6.41
N GLU A 120 -7.01 14.35 -6.23
CA GLU A 120 -5.87 13.97 -5.38
C GLU A 120 -6.29 13.70 -3.93
N LEU A 121 -7.08 14.60 -3.33
CA LEU A 121 -7.55 14.46 -1.94
C LEU A 121 -8.50 13.27 -1.78
N ILE A 122 -9.37 13.00 -2.77
CA ILE A 122 -10.29 11.86 -2.77
C ILE A 122 -9.52 10.55 -2.90
N GLN A 123 -8.55 10.47 -3.81
CA GLN A 123 -7.70 9.29 -3.99
C GLN A 123 -6.92 8.97 -2.71
N ALA A 124 -6.44 10.01 -2.02
CA ALA A 124 -5.79 9.93 -0.71
C ALA A 124 -6.76 9.55 0.43
N ARG A 125 -8.08 9.50 0.18
CA ARG A 125 -9.14 9.27 1.18
C ARG A 125 -9.16 10.33 2.29
N LEU A 126 -8.80 11.56 1.95
CA LEU A 126 -8.91 12.70 2.86
C LEU A 126 -10.34 13.25 2.84
N LYS A 127 -10.83 13.65 4.01
CA LYS A 127 -12.15 14.30 4.11
C LYS A 127 -11.96 15.78 3.79
N VAL A 128 -12.52 16.22 2.67
CA VAL A 128 -12.46 17.60 2.21
C VAL A 128 -13.87 18.20 2.16
N ARG A 129 -13.99 19.45 2.58
CA ARG A 129 -15.12 20.33 2.26
C ARG A 129 -14.61 21.40 1.31
N TYR A 130 -15.42 21.79 0.34
CA TYR A 130 -15.09 22.92 -0.52
C TYR A 130 -16.29 23.84 -0.72
N LEU A 131 -16.01 25.13 -0.90
CA LEU A 131 -16.99 26.18 -1.16
C LEU A 131 -16.57 26.95 -2.41
N SER A 132 -17.52 27.18 -3.32
CA SER A 132 -17.32 28.02 -4.50
C SER A 132 -17.95 29.39 -4.26
N HIS A 133 -17.17 30.45 -4.47
CA HIS A 133 -17.66 31.83 -4.45
C HIS A 133 -17.94 32.35 -5.87
N ALA A 134 -18.70 33.45 -5.97
CA ALA A 134 -19.06 34.09 -7.24
C ALA A 134 -17.84 34.58 -8.03
N ASP A 135 -16.74 34.92 -7.34
CA ASP A 135 -15.50 35.44 -7.94
C ASP A 135 -14.56 34.33 -8.46
N TRP A 136 -15.09 33.14 -8.78
CA TRP A 136 -14.30 31.97 -9.20
C TRP A 136 -13.25 31.53 -8.17
N LYS A 137 -13.43 31.91 -6.90
CA LYS A 137 -12.58 31.50 -5.78
C LYS A 137 -13.16 30.23 -5.16
N PHE A 138 -12.33 29.20 -5.08
CA PHE A 138 -12.65 27.93 -4.45
C PHE A 138 -11.88 27.83 -3.12
N ILE A 139 -12.58 27.65 -2.02
CA ILE A 139 -11.99 27.49 -0.68
C ILE A 139 -12.13 26.03 -0.27
N PHE A 140 -11.02 25.42 0.12
CA PHE A 140 -10.93 24.05 0.61
C PHE A 140 -10.69 24.06 2.12
N SER A 141 -11.33 23.12 2.80
CA SER A 141 -11.17 22.87 4.23
C SER A 141 -10.95 21.37 4.41
N VAL A 142 -9.71 20.97 4.70
CA VAL A 142 -9.28 19.57 4.78
C VAL A 142 -9.26 19.14 6.23
N ALA A 143 -10.07 18.11 6.55
CA ALA A 143 -10.10 17.58 7.90
C ALA A 143 -8.75 16.96 8.26
N PRO A 144 -8.25 17.17 9.48
CA PRO A 144 -6.94 16.68 9.93
C PRO A 144 -6.96 15.19 10.27
N VAL A 145 -7.36 14.35 9.34
CA VAL A 145 -7.44 12.89 9.50
C VAL A 145 -6.89 12.22 8.26
N VAL A 146 -5.69 11.65 8.37
CA VAL A 146 -5.02 10.93 7.28
C VAL A 146 -5.07 9.42 7.57
N PRO A 147 -5.82 8.63 6.81
CA PRO A 147 -5.80 7.18 6.91
C PRO A 147 -4.53 6.62 6.28
N VAL A 148 -3.81 5.77 7.00
CA VAL A 148 -2.56 5.14 6.55
C VAL A 148 -2.78 3.63 6.44
N SER A 149 -2.31 3.03 5.35
CA SER A 149 -2.27 1.56 5.22
C SER A 149 -0.94 1.08 4.64
N ILE A 150 -0.52 -0.09 5.10
CA ILE A 150 0.60 -0.86 4.61
C ILE A 150 0.03 -2.22 4.24
N GLU A 151 0.10 -2.57 2.97
CA GLU A 151 -0.50 -3.77 2.41
C GLU A 151 0.59 -4.62 1.74
N LEU A 152 0.58 -5.91 2.02
CA LEU A 152 1.52 -6.87 1.43
C LEU A 152 0.72 -8.06 0.90
N GLU A 153 0.85 -8.37 -0.39
CA GLU A 153 0.14 -9.49 -1.01
C GLU A 153 1.02 -10.21 -2.04
N PRO A 154 0.82 -11.52 -2.25
CA PRO A 154 1.43 -12.22 -3.38
C PRO A 154 1.00 -11.61 -4.71
N HIS A 155 1.92 -11.47 -5.67
CA HIS A 155 1.58 -11.07 -7.02
C HIS A 155 1.03 -12.26 -7.82
N GLU A 156 -0.10 -12.09 -8.51
CA GLU A 156 -0.81 -13.20 -9.17
C GLU A 156 -0.02 -13.85 -10.32
N SER A 157 0.92 -13.11 -10.90
CA SER A 157 1.65 -13.54 -12.12
C SER A 157 3.13 -13.82 -11.86
N ASP A 158 3.70 -13.23 -10.81
CA ASP A 158 5.14 -13.19 -10.58
C ASP A 158 5.39 -13.79 -9.19
N SER A 159 6.48 -14.55 -9.01
CA SER A 159 6.90 -15.06 -7.69
C SER A 159 7.48 -13.94 -6.80
N VAL A 160 6.76 -12.83 -6.65
CA VAL A 160 7.12 -11.64 -5.89
C VAL A 160 5.96 -11.22 -5.01
N ALA A 161 6.25 -10.52 -3.91
CA ALA A 161 5.24 -9.86 -3.11
C ALA A 161 5.10 -8.40 -3.54
N ARG A 162 3.87 -7.88 -3.57
CA ARG A 162 3.58 -6.47 -3.80
C ARG A 162 3.38 -5.77 -2.46
N LEU A 163 4.26 -4.84 -2.15
CA LEU A 163 4.14 -3.94 -1.00
C LEU A 163 3.48 -2.63 -1.46
N THR A 164 2.35 -2.27 -0.85
CA THR A 164 1.65 -1.01 -1.11
C THR A 164 1.61 -0.18 0.17
N LEU A 165 2.19 1.02 0.12
CA LEU A 165 2.24 1.99 1.20
C LEU A 165 1.32 3.15 0.84
N LYS A 166 0.23 3.33 1.58
CA LYS A 166 -0.72 4.41 1.36
C LYS A 166 -0.64 5.45 2.47
N ASN A 167 -0.41 6.69 2.08
CA ASN A 167 -0.27 7.84 2.97
C ASN A 167 0.75 7.59 4.09
N LEU A 168 1.79 6.78 3.85
CA LEU A 168 2.79 6.51 4.87
C LEU A 168 3.66 7.74 5.01
N ASP A 169 4.60 8.01 4.10
CA ASP A 169 5.49 9.17 4.23
C ASP A 169 4.99 10.46 3.58
N HIS A 170 4.25 10.34 2.49
CA HIS A 170 3.63 11.45 1.77
C HIS A 170 2.18 11.10 1.44
N ILE A 171 1.37 12.10 1.10
CA ILE A 171 0.01 11.85 0.61
C ILE A 171 0.09 11.16 -0.75
N GLY A 172 -0.55 10.00 -0.87
CA GLY A 172 -0.52 9.19 -2.09
C GLY A 172 -0.34 7.70 -1.83
N THR A 173 0.05 6.99 -2.87
CA THR A 173 0.28 5.55 -2.86
C THR A 173 1.65 5.25 -3.46
N GLN A 174 2.43 4.44 -2.77
CA GLN A 174 3.71 3.94 -3.22
C GLN A 174 3.65 2.41 -3.31
N THR A 175 4.11 1.85 -4.42
CA THR A 175 4.06 0.40 -4.66
C THR A 175 5.44 -0.14 -5.03
N GLU A 176 5.85 -1.17 -4.31
CA GLU A 176 7.12 -1.86 -4.48
C GLU A 176 6.91 -3.35 -4.73
N ARG A 177 7.84 -3.97 -5.45
CA ARG A 177 7.87 -5.42 -5.67
C ARG A 177 9.05 -5.99 -4.88
N LEU A 178 8.78 -6.93 -4.01
CA LEU A 178 9.77 -7.61 -3.17
C LEU A 178 9.94 -9.04 -3.66
N ARG A 179 11.20 -9.43 -3.89
CA ARG A 179 11.53 -10.80 -4.26
C ARG A 179 11.51 -11.73 -3.03
N PRO A 180 11.43 -13.05 -3.20
CA PRO A 180 11.42 -14.01 -2.09
C PRO A 180 12.63 -13.88 -1.16
N ASP A 181 13.82 -13.64 -1.72
CA ASP A 181 15.07 -13.40 -0.99
C ASP A 181 15.10 -12.06 -0.25
N GLU A 182 14.28 -11.11 -0.67
CA GLU A 182 14.09 -9.83 0.01
C GLU A 182 12.99 -9.90 1.10
N LEU A 183 12.34 -11.05 1.34
CA LEU A 183 11.31 -11.20 2.38
C LEU A 183 11.87 -11.83 3.66
N ASP A 184 12.97 -11.27 4.18
CA ASP A 184 13.61 -11.71 5.42
C ASP A 184 13.31 -10.77 6.61
N GLU A 185 14.07 -10.89 7.72
CA GLU A 185 13.85 -10.07 8.92
C GLU A 185 14.15 -8.57 8.70
N ASN A 186 14.96 -8.21 7.71
CA ASN A 186 15.40 -6.85 7.49
C ASN A 186 14.26 -5.92 7.03
N PRO A 187 13.47 -6.22 5.97
CA PRO A 187 12.30 -5.43 5.59
C PRO A 187 11.26 -5.32 6.69
N LEU A 188 11.11 -6.34 7.56
CA LEU A 188 10.22 -6.25 8.71
C LEU A 188 10.66 -5.11 9.64
N GLU A 189 11.94 -5.04 9.98
CA GLU A 189 12.49 -3.98 10.82
C GLU A 189 12.41 -2.61 10.15
N GLN A 190 12.68 -2.54 8.85
CA GLN A 190 12.53 -1.31 8.06
C GLN A 190 11.08 -0.81 8.05
N LEU A 191 10.10 -1.68 7.83
CA LEU A 191 8.69 -1.31 7.92
C LEU A 191 8.31 -0.81 9.32
N LYS A 192 8.84 -1.42 10.38
CA LYS A 192 8.65 -0.92 11.75
C LYS A 192 9.25 0.48 11.91
N HIS A 193 10.45 0.73 11.41
CA HIS A 193 11.08 2.04 11.45
C HIS A 193 10.27 3.09 10.70
N CYS A 194 9.75 2.77 9.52
CA CYS A 194 8.87 3.64 8.76
C CYS A 194 7.60 4.00 9.54
N VAL A 195 6.92 3.04 10.17
CA VAL A 195 5.74 3.30 11.02
C VAL A 195 6.11 4.20 12.21
N LEU A 196 7.26 3.93 12.85
CA LEU A 196 7.79 4.71 13.96
C LEU A 196 8.36 6.08 13.56
N ARG A 197 8.41 6.42 12.26
CA ARG A 197 9.01 7.66 11.74
C ARG A 197 10.47 7.84 12.12
N LYS A 198 11.20 6.73 12.29
CA LYS A 198 12.64 6.79 12.50
C LYS A 198 13.36 7.02 11.17
N PRO A 199 14.56 7.63 11.18
CA PRO A 199 15.42 7.66 10.00
C PRO A 199 15.67 6.22 9.55
N ASP A 200 15.45 5.96 8.27
CA ASP A 200 15.58 4.61 7.71
C ASP A 200 16.20 4.68 6.31
N GLN A 201 17.25 3.89 6.10
CA GLN A 201 17.92 3.73 4.81
C GLN A 201 16.99 3.10 3.77
N PHE A 202 15.98 2.35 4.20
CA PHE A 202 15.00 1.75 3.31
C PHE A 202 14.24 2.78 2.48
N LYS A 203 13.94 3.94 3.06
CA LYS A 203 13.26 5.03 2.36
C LYS A 203 14.10 5.58 1.22
N GLU A 204 15.40 5.74 1.48
CA GLU A 204 16.35 6.19 0.46
C GLU A 204 16.47 5.15 -0.66
N GLN A 205 16.51 3.86 -0.32
CA GLN A 205 16.56 2.78 -1.30
C GLN A 205 15.30 2.72 -2.16
N ILE A 206 14.11 2.85 -1.57
CA ILE A 206 12.86 2.88 -2.34
C ILE A 206 12.85 4.11 -3.27
N ALA A 207 13.20 5.29 -2.75
CA ALA A 207 13.23 6.51 -3.56
C ALA A 207 14.21 6.39 -4.75
N MET A 208 15.38 5.79 -4.54
CA MET A 208 16.34 5.51 -5.61
C MET A 208 15.75 4.54 -6.65
N ARG A 209 15.16 3.41 -6.23
CA ARG A 209 14.54 2.43 -7.14
C ARG A 209 13.37 3.01 -7.94
N GLN A 210 12.63 3.96 -7.38
CA GLN A 210 11.58 4.67 -8.08
C GLN A 210 12.16 5.62 -9.12
N HIS A 211 13.17 6.40 -8.75
CA HIS A 211 13.83 7.31 -9.65
C HIS A 211 14.44 6.58 -10.87
N GLU A 212 15.08 5.43 -10.65
CA GLU A 212 15.61 4.59 -11.73
C GLU A 212 14.50 4.08 -12.67
N ARG A 213 13.36 3.65 -12.12
CA ARG A 213 12.20 3.23 -12.92
C ARG A 213 11.62 4.39 -13.73
N ASP A 214 11.48 5.55 -13.14
CA ASP A 214 10.95 6.74 -13.83
C ASP A 214 11.88 7.17 -14.96
N GLN A 215 13.20 7.08 -14.75
CA GLN A 215 14.19 7.31 -15.81
C GLN A 215 14.08 6.29 -16.94
N GLN A 216 13.94 4.99 -16.62
CA GLN A 216 13.78 3.93 -17.61
C GLN A 216 12.51 4.13 -18.45
N LEU A 217 11.37 4.40 -17.79
CA LEU A 217 10.11 4.69 -18.46
C LEU A 217 10.21 5.93 -19.35
N ALA A 218 10.90 6.99 -18.90
CA ALA A 218 11.11 8.19 -19.70
C ALA A 218 11.91 7.89 -20.99
N VAL A 219 12.94 7.05 -20.91
CA VAL A 219 13.72 6.60 -22.08
C VAL A 219 12.85 5.76 -23.02
N GLU A 220 12.11 4.78 -22.51
CA GLU A 220 11.22 3.94 -23.32
C GLU A 220 10.12 4.76 -24.02
N THR A 221 9.60 5.80 -23.35
CA THR A 221 8.61 6.71 -23.94
C THR A 221 9.23 7.59 -25.03
N GLN A 222 10.50 8.01 -24.88
CA GLN A 222 11.22 8.74 -25.91
C GLN A 222 11.50 7.86 -27.14
N ASP A 223 11.93 6.62 -26.94
CA ASP A 223 12.19 5.67 -28.02
C ASP A 223 10.90 5.29 -28.78
N SER A 224 9.80 5.08 -28.06
CA SER A 224 8.48 4.84 -28.64
C SER A 224 8.00 6.03 -29.48
N ASN A 225 8.08 7.25 -28.94
CA ASN A 225 7.71 8.47 -29.65
C ASN A 225 8.60 8.71 -30.89
N TYR A 226 9.88 8.35 -30.81
CA TYR A 226 10.81 8.45 -31.94
C TYR A 226 10.50 7.42 -33.03
N ALA A 227 10.18 6.18 -32.66
CA ALA A 227 9.75 5.14 -33.59
C ALA A 227 8.45 5.52 -34.32
N ASP A 228 7.46 6.05 -33.59
CA ASP A 228 6.21 6.56 -34.17
C ASP A 228 6.43 7.74 -35.11
N ALA A 229 7.31 8.68 -34.74
CA ALA A 229 7.68 9.82 -35.59
C ALA A 229 8.37 9.36 -36.88
N LEU A 230 9.29 8.40 -36.80
CA LEU A 230 9.95 7.81 -37.97
C LEU A 230 8.97 7.03 -38.86
N GLY A 231 7.99 6.34 -38.28
CA GLY A 231 6.90 5.69 -39.02
C GLY A 231 6.11 6.69 -39.86
N ARG A 232 5.66 7.79 -39.24
CA ARG A 232 4.95 8.88 -39.93
C ARG A 232 5.78 9.54 -41.03
N ILE A 233 7.07 9.73 -40.81
CA ILE A 233 7.99 10.26 -41.84
C ILE A 233 8.08 9.28 -43.02
N LYS A 234 8.26 7.98 -42.78
CA LYS A 234 8.32 6.99 -43.87
C LYS A 234 7.03 6.92 -44.68
N GLU A 235 5.87 7.06 -44.03
CA GLU A 235 4.56 7.15 -44.70
C GLU A 235 4.45 8.41 -45.58
N LEU A 236 4.86 9.57 -45.07
CA LEU A 236 4.82 10.84 -45.80
C LEU A 236 5.72 10.84 -47.04
N PHE A 237 6.87 10.16 -46.98
CA PHE A 237 7.83 10.10 -48.09
C PHE A 237 7.66 8.86 -48.99
N GLY A 238 6.63 8.03 -48.77
CA GLY A 238 6.34 6.87 -49.62
C GLY A 238 7.45 5.81 -49.63
N LEU A 239 8.31 5.80 -48.62
CA LEU A 239 9.42 4.86 -48.47
C LEU A 239 8.88 3.52 -47.99
N ARG A 240 8.25 2.74 -48.89
CA ARG A 240 7.96 1.33 -48.60
C ARG A 240 9.28 0.57 -48.51
N SER A 241 9.52 -0.08 -47.37
CA SER A 241 10.59 -1.07 -47.24
C SER A 241 10.44 -2.07 -48.38
N LYS A 242 11.46 -2.15 -49.24
CA LYS A 242 11.57 -3.27 -50.18
C LYS A 242 11.91 -4.51 -49.35
N GLU A 243 10.98 -5.46 -49.30
CA GLU A 243 11.25 -6.85 -48.91
C GLU A 243 12.25 -7.50 -49.88
#